data_AF-A0A939YXI9-F1
#
_entry.id   AF-A0A939YXI9-F1
#
_cell.length_a   1.000
_cell.length_b   1.000
_cell.length_c   1.000
_cell.angle_alpha   90.00
_cell.angle_beta   90.00
_cell.angle_gamma   90.00
#
_symmetry.space_group_name_H-M   'P 1'
#
loop_
_entity.id
_entity.type
_entity.pdbx_description
1 polymer ?
#
loop_
_entity_poly.entity_id
_entity_poly.type
_entity_poly.pdbx_seq_one_letter_code
_entity_poly.pdbx_strand_id
1 'polypeptide(L)'
;MKRLLTAVLAFLLCAGAAARADVAIDGNSFPDAVFRAYIAENFDSDHNGSLSEAEIDGVDSLYVSKYDLPSPLASLKGIEFFPHLSNLACAYNNLTELDVSRNPELVLLACQGNRLTDLNVRGNPLLQTLQAEQMRLTSLDVSLNPELSILIVGSNSISQLDLSHNPKLEYLDVFRNPLTALDLSRQLQLSSLLCAGNASGFTLTVAPDSFALSYAVENSIPYVVAGSEEPAGPEEPGVIPGPDPSYAGVYNLDGALVMVQNGQVDASAEGLVNDLAHPSDWYYCSAGIVHTEVTSVVLYDGAWFYVSGGKLDTTFAGFVDYDGERFVVGAGRILTEAQGLVQDPASKAWYYCGDGRVQSQYTGLAQYDGAWFYIVGGRLDEGFTGTVEYDGALFSVVNGMVAG
;
A
#
# COMPACT_ATOMS: atom_id res chain seq x y z
N MET A 1 8.22 9.44 53.48
CA MET A 1 7.06 8.52 53.69
C MET A 1 5.94 9.03 52.80
N LYS A 2 5.75 8.41 51.63
CA LYS A 2 4.79 7.32 51.34
C LYS A 2 3.33 7.80 51.23
N ARG A 3 2.84 7.79 49.98
CA ARG A 3 1.54 7.26 49.49
C ARG A 3 0.26 8.07 49.81
N LEU A 4 -0.50 8.55 48.81
CA LEU A 4 -1.43 7.87 47.87
C LEU A 4 -2.88 7.89 48.42
N LEU A 5 -3.81 8.56 47.72
CA LEU A 5 -5.16 8.11 47.31
C LEU A 5 -5.99 9.35 46.86
N THR A 6 -6.22 9.54 45.56
CA THR A 6 -7.43 9.14 44.81
C THR A 6 -8.70 9.89 45.23
N ALA A 7 -9.12 10.85 44.41
CA ALA A 7 -10.51 11.27 44.30
C ALA A 7 -10.78 11.70 42.84
N VAL A 8 -11.02 10.69 41.99
CA VAL A 8 -11.71 10.88 40.71
C VAL A 8 -13.16 11.18 41.08
N LEU A 9 -13.56 12.44 40.99
CA LEU A 9 -14.98 12.80 41.06
C LEU A 9 -15.58 12.51 39.68
N ALA A 10 -16.20 11.34 39.56
CA ALA A 10 -17.08 11.01 38.46
C ALA A 10 -18.28 11.96 38.48
N PHE A 11 -18.26 12.99 37.64
CA PHE A 11 -19.49 13.61 37.17
C PHE A 11 -20.04 12.74 36.05
N LEU A 12 -20.93 11.81 36.41
CA LEU A 12 -21.94 11.31 35.48
C LEU A 12 -22.81 12.51 35.07
N LEU A 13 -22.43 13.18 33.99
CA LEU A 13 -23.40 13.89 33.17
C LEU A 13 -23.96 12.84 32.20
N CYS A 14 -25.13 12.33 32.58
CA CYS A 14 -26.08 11.76 31.65
C CYS A 14 -26.55 12.90 30.72
N ALA A 15 -25.69 13.29 29.78
CA ALA A 15 -26.13 13.89 28.55
C ALA A 15 -26.53 12.71 27.68
N GLY A 16 -27.83 12.51 27.46
CA GLY A 16 -28.24 11.75 26.30
C GLY A 16 -27.54 12.40 25.11
N ALA A 17 -26.58 11.69 24.50
CA ALA A 17 -26.04 12.11 23.23
C ALA A 17 -27.25 12.29 22.32
N ALA A 18 -27.51 13.53 21.91
CA ALA A 18 -28.52 13.75 20.89
C ALA A 18 -28.05 12.93 19.68
N ALA A 19 -28.89 11.99 19.25
CA ALA A 19 -28.61 11.17 18.07
C ALA A 19 -28.17 12.10 16.94
N ARG A 20 -27.11 11.73 16.26
CA ARG A 20 -26.57 12.52 15.17
C ARG A 20 -27.64 12.60 14.08
N ALA A 21 -27.92 13.80 13.60
CA ALA A 21 -28.86 13.97 12.49
C ALA A 21 -28.32 13.26 11.23
N ASP A 22 -29.21 12.60 10.50
CA ASP A 22 -28.87 11.93 9.25
C ASP A 22 -28.22 12.92 8.26
N VAL A 23 -27.23 12.43 7.53
CA VAL A 23 -26.48 13.22 6.55
C VAL A 23 -27.00 12.91 5.16
N ALA A 24 -27.67 13.88 4.53
CA ALA A 24 -28.14 13.71 3.15
C ALA A 24 -26.97 13.44 2.18
N ILE A 25 -27.13 12.45 1.30
CA ILE A 25 -26.15 12.10 0.26
C ILE A 25 -26.42 12.95 -0.98
N ASP A 26 -26.11 14.24 -0.86
CA ASP A 26 -26.38 15.24 -1.89
C ASP A 26 -25.13 16.05 -2.26
N GLY A 27 -25.27 16.94 -3.23
CA GLY A 27 -24.16 17.79 -3.69
C GLY A 27 -23.70 18.85 -2.67
N ASN A 28 -24.40 19.02 -1.55
CA ASN A 28 -23.98 19.91 -0.47
C ASN A 28 -23.03 19.19 0.49
N SER A 29 -23.41 17.98 0.90
CA SER A 29 -22.63 17.13 1.81
C SER A 29 -21.43 16.48 1.10
N PHE A 30 -21.64 15.99 -0.12
CA PHE A 30 -20.65 15.30 -0.94
C PHE A 30 -20.64 15.92 -2.34
N PRO A 31 -19.95 17.06 -2.57
CA PRO A 31 -20.01 17.79 -3.83
C PRO A 31 -19.53 17.00 -5.05
N ASP A 32 -18.48 16.20 -4.90
CA ASP A 32 -17.95 15.36 -5.97
C ASP A 32 -18.95 14.24 -6.31
N ALA A 33 -19.38 14.18 -7.57
CA ALA A 33 -20.43 13.26 -8.00
C ALA A 33 -19.99 11.79 -7.95
N VAL A 34 -18.70 11.51 -8.17
CA VAL A 34 -18.14 10.16 -8.13
C VAL A 34 -18.04 9.72 -6.68
N PHE A 35 -17.52 10.59 -5.82
CA PHE A 35 -17.43 10.30 -4.40
C PHE A 35 -18.83 10.09 -3.80
N ARG A 36 -19.79 10.97 -4.11
CA ARG A 36 -21.17 10.83 -3.66
C ARG A 36 -21.83 9.53 -4.13
N ALA A 37 -21.59 9.10 -5.37
CA ALA A 37 -22.09 7.82 -5.87
C ALA A 37 -21.46 6.64 -5.12
N TYR A 38 -20.15 6.71 -4.85
CA TYR A 38 -19.46 5.71 -4.02
C TYR A 38 -20.07 5.61 -2.62
N ILE A 39 -20.33 6.75 -1.97
CA ILE A 39 -20.98 6.79 -0.64
C ILE A 39 -22.37 6.15 -0.68
N ALA A 40 -23.18 6.49 -1.68
CA ALA A 40 -24.52 5.91 -1.83
C ALA A 40 -24.47 4.39 -2.06
N GLU A 41 -23.55 3.91 -2.89
CA GLU A 41 -23.47 2.48 -3.21
C GLU A 41 -22.96 1.64 -2.02
N ASN A 42 -22.02 2.18 -1.23
CA ASN A 42 -21.29 1.38 -0.24
C ASN A 42 -21.78 1.58 1.19
N PHE A 43 -22.37 2.73 1.52
CA PHE A 43 -22.68 3.10 2.90
C PHE A 43 -24.15 3.46 3.16
N ASP A 44 -24.96 3.71 2.12
CA ASP A 44 -26.42 3.88 2.23
C ASP A 44 -27.11 2.51 2.12
N SER A 45 -27.11 1.75 3.22
CA SER A 45 -27.55 0.36 3.25
C SER A 45 -29.05 0.23 2.97
N ASP A 46 -29.86 1.19 3.41
CA ASP A 46 -31.30 1.19 3.17
C ASP A 46 -31.73 1.96 1.90
N HIS A 47 -30.77 2.57 1.20
CA HIS A 47 -30.93 3.29 -0.06
C HIS A 47 -31.93 4.45 0.04
N ASN A 48 -32.00 5.09 1.21
CA ASN A 48 -32.93 6.18 1.46
C ASN A 48 -32.39 7.56 1.02
N GLY A 49 -31.14 7.62 0.56
CA GLY A 49 -30.47 8.85 0.11
C GLY A 49 -29.86 9.67 1.25
N SER A 50 -29.72 9.10 2.44
CA SER A 50 -29.11 9.74 3.61
C SER A 50 -28.39 8.71 4.47
N LEU A 51 -27.28 9.12 5.09
CA LEU A 51 -26.53 8.28 6.01
C LEU A 51 -27.06 8.48 7.44
N SER A 52 -27.54 7.40 8.03
CA SER A 52 -27.90 7.31 9.44
C SER A 52 -26.65 7.27 10.34
N GLU A 53 -26.83 7.52 11.64
CA GLU A 53 -25.74 7.41 12.63
C GLU A 53 -25.06 6.03 12.60
N ALA A 54 -25.83 4.95 12.47
CA ALA A 54 -25.29 3.59 12.42
C ALA A 54 -24.47 3.31 11.16
N GLU A 55 -24.90 3.82 10.01
CA GLU A 55 -24.14 3.68 8.75
C GLU A 55 -22.83 4.44 8.82
N ILE A 56 -22.86 5.65 9.38
CA ILE A 56 -21.67 6.48 9.53
C ILE A 56 -20.67 5.87 10.52
N ASP A 57 -21.17 5.42 11.67
CA ASP A 57 -20.32 4.83 12.72
C ASP A 57 -19.75 3.47 12.29
N GLY A 58 -20.37 2.81 11.32
CA GLY A 58 -19.88 1.57 10.71
C GLY A 58 -18.74 1.76 9.70
N VAL A 59 -18.43 2.99 9.27
CA VAL A 59 -17.36 3.24 8.29
C VAL A 59 -16.01 3.36 8.98
N ASP A 60 -15.21 2.29 8.91
CA ASP A 60 -13.82 2.26 9.39
C ASP A 60 -12.78 2.37 8.27
N SER A 61 -13.17 2.15 7.02
CA SER A 61 -12.26 2.07 5.87
C SER A 61 -12.91 2.65 4.62
N LEU A 62 -12.12 3.40 3.86
CA LEU A 62 -12.58 4.05 2.64
C LEU A 62 -11.48 3.96 1.58
N TYR A 63 -11.77 3.21 0.51
CA TYR A 63 -10.86 2.94 -0.61
C TYR A 63 -11.43 3.56 -1.89
N VAL A 64 -10.92 4.74 -2.22
CA VAL A 64 -11.36 5.59 -3.32
C VAL A 64 -10.17 6.08 -4.13
N SER A 65 -9.16 5.23 -4.30
CA SER A 65 -8.07 5.55 -5.22
C SER A 65 -8.63 5.58 -6.64
N LYS A 66 -8.02 6.35 -7.53
CA LYS A 66 -8.54 6.53 -8.90
C LYS A 66 -8.84 5.21 -9.61
N TYR A 67 -8.05 4.17 -9.36
CA TYR A 67 -8.19 2.85 -10.00
C TYR A 67 -9.43 2.08 -9.53
N ASP A 68 -9.97 2.44 -8.36
CA ASP A 68 -11.18 1.85 -7.77
C ASP A 68 -12.46 2.57 -8.25
N LEU A 69 -12.30 3.64 -9.04
CA LEU A 69 -13.37 4.57 -9.38
C LEU A 69 -13.53 4.75 -10.90
N PRO A 70 -14.75 5.07 -11.39
CA PRO A 70 -14.98 5.30 -12.82
C PRO A 70 -14.25 6.54 -13.36
N SER A 71 -13.88 7.48 -12.50
CA SER A 71 -13.09 8.66 -12.85
C SER A 71 -12.42 9.25 -11.61
N PRO A 72 -11.28 9.96 -11.74
CA PRO A 72 -10.56 10.50 -10.59
C PRO A 72 -11.37 11.58 -9.86
N LEU A 73 -11.30 11.56 -8.52
CA LEU A 73 -11.95 12.53 -7.65
C LEU A 73 -11.30 13.91 -7.77
N ALA A 74 -12.12 14.96 -7.71
CA ALA A 74 -11.69 16.34 -7.57
C ALA A 74 -11.77 16.82 -6.11
N SER A 75 -12.63 16.20 -5.28
CA SER A 75 -12.78 16.54 -3.87
C SER A 75 -13.21 15.33 -3.04
N LEU A 76 -12.71 15.26 -1.80
CA LEU A 76 -13.19 14.36 -0.74
C LEU A 76 -14.04 15.08 0.31
N LYS A 77 -14.57 16.27 -0.01
CA LYS A 77 -15.48 16.98 0.87
C LYS A 77 -16.68 16.08 1.22
N GLY A 78 -16.96 15.95 2.52
CA GLY A 78 -17.87 14.98 3.10
C GLY A 78 -17.16 13.91 3.94
N ILE A 79 -15.84 13.74 3.79
CA ILE A 79 -15.08 12.78 4.60
C ILE A 79 -15.07 13.12 6.11
N GLU A 80 -15.30 14.38 6.46
CA GLU A 80 -15.43 14.84 7.84
C GLU A 80 -16.62 14.19 8.59
N PHE A 81 -17.52 13.54 7.86
CA PHE A 81 -18.66 12.84 8.43
C PHE A 81 -18.29 11.48 9.02
N PHE A 82 -17.11 10.90 8.76
CA PHE A 82 -16.75 9.55 9.21
C PHE A 82 -15.72 9.59 10.36
N PRO A 83 -16.15 9.78 11.64
CA PRO A 83 -15.23 9.99 12.75
C PRO A 83 -14.41 8.75 13.13
N HIS A 84 -14.92 7.56 12.81
CA HIS A 84 -14.30 6.26 13.08
C HIS A 84 -13.44 5.72 11.92
N LEU A 85 -13.25 6.54 10.88
CA LEU A 85 -12.42 6.18 9.75
C LEU A 85 -10.97 5.96 10.20
N SER A 86 -10.50 4.72 10.02
CA SER A 86 -9.17 4.25 10.40
C SER A 86 -8.24 4.10 9.18
N ASN A 87 -8.80 3.68 8.04
CA ASN A 87 -8.03 3.51 6.80
C ASN A 87 -8.59 4.37 5.67
N LEU A 88 -7.76 5.26 5.12
CA LEU A 88 -8.10 6.05 3.93
C LEU A 88 -7.08 5.82 2.82
N ALA A 89 -7.53 5.27 1.69
CA ALA A 89 -6.77 5.26 0.46
C ALA A 89 -7.50 6.08 -0.61
N CYS A 90 -6.87 7.15 -1.09
CA CYS A 90 -7.41 8.06 -2.09
C CYS A 90 -6.35 8.45 -3.13
N ALA A 91 -5.46 7.50 -3.44
CA ALA A 91 -4.30 7.71 -4.30
C ALA A 91 -4.68 8.00 -5.76
N TYR A 92 -3.81 8.73 -6.45
CA TYR A 92 -3.85 9.04 -7.89
C TYR A 92 -5.11 9.76 -8.38
N ASN A 93 -5.77 10.50 -7.50
CA ASN A 93 -6.88 11.38 -7.84
C ASN A 93 -6.39 12.79 -8.26
N ASN A 94 -7.32 13.72 -8.48
CA ASN A 94 -7.02 15.12 -8.77
C ASN A 94 -7.25 16.04 -7.56
N LEU A 95 -7.12 15.52 -6.34
CA LEU A 95 -7.34 16.31 -5.13
C LEU A 95 -6.32 17.44 -5.05
N THR A 96 -6.81 18.64 -4.75
CA THR A 96 -5.99 19.85 -4.50
C THR A 96 -5.99 20.26 -3.03
N GLU A 97 -6.94 19.73 -2.27
CA GLU A 97 -7.08 19.84 -0.83
C GLU A 97 -7.50 18.49 -0.26
N LEU A 98 -7.11 18.22 0.98
CA LEU A 98 -7.54 17.05 1.75
C LEU A 98 -7.58 17.45 3.23
N ASP A 99 -8.79 17.49 3.79
CA ASP A 99 -9.00 17.78 5.21
C ASP A 99 -9.38 16.49 5.94
N VAL A 100 -8.44 15.95 6.72
CA VAL A 100 -8.61 14.77 7.58
C VAL A 100 -8.68 15.13 9.07
N SER A 101 -8.87 16.41 9.40
CA SER A 101 -8.85 16.89 10.79
C SER A 101 -10.00 16.37 11.66
N ARG A 102 -11.03 15.79 11.02
CA ARG A 102 -12.20 15.20 11.67
C ARG A 102 -12.20 13.67 11.69
N ASN A 103 -11.09 13.06 11.32
CA ASN A 103 -10.90 11.61 11.32
C ASN A 103 -9.79 11.22 12.32
N PRO A 104 -10.00 11.44 13.64
CA PRO A 104 -8.95 11.31 14.66
C PRO A 104 -8.45 9.87 14.85
N GLU A 105 -9.22 8.89 14.39
CA GLU A 105 -8.91 7.46 14.49
C GLU A 105 -8.10 6.93 13.29
N LEU A 106 -7.73 7.78 12.32
CA LEU A 106 -6.90 7.38 11.18
C LEU A 106 -5.58 6.76 11.62
N VAL A 107 -5.34 5.53 11.16
CA VAL A 107 -4.12 4.74 11.32
C VAL A 107 -3.33 4.69 10.00
N LEU A 108 -4.03 4.63 8.87
CA LEU A 108 -3.42 4.62 7.53
C LEU A 108 -4.00 5.73 6.67
N LEU A 109 -3.11 6.54 6.09
CA LEU A 109 -3.44 7.51 5.05
C LEU A 109 -2.55 7.30 3.82
N ALA A 110 -3.17 6.89 2.72
CA ALA A 110 -2.56 6.80 1.40
C ALA A 110 -3.19 7.81 0.45
N CYS A 111 -2.48 8.89 0.16
CA CYS A 111 -2.96 10.00 -0.68
C CYS A 111 -1.98 10.38 -1.79
N GLN A 112 -1.06 9.49 -2.14
CA GLN A 112 -0.03 9.70 -3.16
C GLN A 112 -0.59 10.03 -4.54
N GLY A 113 0.21 10.71 -5.36
CA GLY A 113 -0.16 11.03 -6.75
C GLY A 113 -1.31 12.04 -6.90
N ASN A 114 -1.70 12.73 -5.82
CA ASN A 114 -2.61 13.87 -5.85
C ASN A 114 -1.87 15.19 -6.11
N ARG A 115 -2.61 16.29 -6.24
CA ARG A 115 -2.06 17.63 -6.52
C ARG A 115 -2.03 18.54 -5.29
N LEU A 116 -1.96 17.96 -4.10
CA LEU A 116 -1.92 18.74 -2.86
C LEU A 116 -0.60 19.51 -2.75
N THR A 117 -0.69 20.75 -2.29
CA THR A 117 0.46 21.61 -1.99
C THR A 117 0.73 21.73 -0.48
N ASP A 118 -0.26 21.34 0.32
CA ASP A 118 -0.22 21.26 1.77
C ASP A 118 -0.96 20.00 2.22
N LEU A 119 -0.52 19.40 3.33
CA LEU A 119 -1.19 18.28 3.97
C LEU A 119 -1.06 18.43 5.49
N ASN A 120 -2.20 18.55 6.16
CA ASN A 120 -2.26 18.70 7.61
C ASN A 120 -2.76 17.41 8.27
N VAL A 121 -1.85 16.71 8.94
CA VAL A 121 -2.12 15.45 9.67
C VAL A 121 -2.11 15.61 11.19
N ARG A 122 -2.13 16.86 11.69
CA ARG A 122 -2.05 17.16 13.13
C ARG A 122 -3.24 16.63 13.94
N GLY A 123 -4.37 16.38 13.27
CA GLY A 123 -5.58 15.82 13.87
C GLY A 123 -5.58 14.30 14.01
N ASN A 124 -4.53 13.61 13.56
CA ASN A 124 -4.50 12.15 13.41
C ASN A 124 -3.40 11.52 14.29
N PRO A 125 -3.52 11.58 15.63
CA PRO A 125 -2.45 11.16 16.55
C PRO A 125 -2.17 9.66 16.53
N LEU A 126 -3.09 8.85 15.99
CA LEU A 126 -2.94 7.39 15.86
C LEU A 126 -2.33 6.96 14.52
N LEU A 127 -1.96 7.90 13.66
CA LEU A 127 -1.45 7.62 12.32
C LEU A 127 -0.13 6.84 12.40
N GLN A 128 -0.10 5.64 11.81
CA GLN A 128 1.05 4.75 11.75
C GLN A 128 1.69 4.74 10.36
N THR A 129 0.86 4.84 9.32
CA THR A 129 1.31 4.82 7.93
C THR A 129 0.83 6.08 7.21
N LEU A 130 1.78 6.84 6.66
CA LEU A 130 1.51 7.97 5.79
C LEU A 130 2.22 7.79 4.44
N GLN A 131 1.44 7.65 3.37
CA GLN A 131 1.92 7.65 1.99
C GLN A 131 1.43 8.92 1.28
N ALA A 132 2.38 9.82 1.02
CA ALA A 132 2.16 11.15 0.47
C ALA A 132 3.22 11.49 -0.60
N GLU A 133 3.61 10.48 -1.39
CA GLU A 133 4.58 10.63 -2.48
C GLU A 133 3.96 11.26 -3.74
N GLN A 134 4.83 11.82 -4.59
CA GLN A 134 4.46 12.40 -5.89
C GLN A 134 3.38 13.50 -5.77
N MET A 135 3.47 14.28 -4.70
CA MET A 135 2.61 15.44 -4.47
C MET A 135 3.37 16.72 -4.81
N ARG A 136 2.92 17.87 -4.31
CA ARG A 136 3.61 19.17 -4.46
C ARG A 136 3.88 19.81 -3.10
N LEU A 137 4.13 18.97 -2.08
CA LEU A 137 4.38 19.43 -0.72
C LEU A 137 5.72 20.16 -0.65
N THR A 138 5.72 21.33 -0.01
CA THR A 138 6.93 22.10 0.27
C THR A 138 7.39 21.96 1.72
N SER A 139 6.48 21.53 2.59
CA SER A 139 6.71 21.22 4.00
C SER A 139 5.74 20.12 4.43
N LEU A 140 6.12 19.39 5.47
CA LEU A 140 5.23 18.46 6.16
C LEU A 140 5.56 18.50 7.66
N ASP A 141 4.52 18.66 8.48
CA ASP A 141 4.63 18.61 9.95
C ASP A 141 3.99 17.33 10.46
N VAL A 142 4.83 16.41 10.95
CA VAL A 142 4.44 15.13 11.56
C VAL A 142 4.70 15.10 13.07
N SER A 143 4.92 16.27 13.70
CA SER A 143 5.29 16.36 15.12
C SER A 143 4.22 15.84 16.10
N LEU A 144 2.97 15.74 15.65
CA LEU A 144 1.84 15.23 16.44
C LEU A 144 1.42 13.80 16.05
N ASN A 145 2.26 13.08 15.31
CA ASN A 145 2.00 11.72 14.87
C ASN A 145 3.06 10.76 15.45
N PRO A 146 3.13 10.59 16.79
CA PRO A 146 4.20 9.84 17.45
C PRO A 146 4.15 8.33 17.15
N GLU A 147 3.03 7.84 16.60
CA GLU A 147 2.81 6.44 16.24
C GLU A 147 3.31 6.09 14.83
N LEU A 148 3.79 7.05 14.04
CA LEU A 148 4.28 6.79 12.68
C LEU A 148 5.42 5.76 12.68
N SER A 149 5.20 4.66 11.95
CA SER A 149 6.17 3.61 11.65
C SER A 149 6.60 3.61 10.18
N ILE A 150 5.71 4.07 9.28
CA ILE A 150 5.98 4.16 7.84
C ILE A 150 5.67 5.59 7.37
N LEU A 151 6.69 6.26 6.84
CA LEU A 151 6.55 7.59 6.23
C LEU A 151 7.13 7.59 4.82
N ILE A 152 6.26 7.76 3.82
CA ILE A 152 6.62 7.82 2.41
C ILE A 152 6.24 9.19 1.86
N VAL A 153 7.23 10.05 1.63
CA VAL A 153 7.06 11.43 1.17
C VAL A 153 7.95 11.73 -0.04
N GLY A 154 8.34 10.69 -0.76
CA GLY A 154 9.19 10.77 -1.93
C GLY A 154 8.62 11.66 -3.05
N SER A 155 9.48 12.20 -3.90
CA SER A 155 9.12 13.03 -5.06
C SER A 155 8.23 14.22 -4.70
N ASN A 156 8.63 14.98 -3.68
CA ASN A 156 8.00 16.24 -3.29
C ASN A 156 8.99 17.41 -3.43
N SER A 157 8.69 18.55 -2.83
CA SER A 157 9.57 19.73 -2.76
C SER A 157 9.90 20.11 -1.31
N ILE A 158 9.97 19.12 -0.41
CA ILE A 158 10.27 19.31 1.00
C ILE A 158 11.76 19.62 1.18
N SER A 159 12.07 20.81 1.69
CA SER A 159 13.46 21.25 1.90
C SER A 159 13.98 20.97 3.32
N GLN A 160 13.08 20.76 4.27
CA GLN A 160 13.39 20.40 5.65
C GLN A 160 12.31 19.47 6.19
N LEU A 161 12.72 18.46 6.97
CA LEU A 161 11.82 17.52 7.61
C LEU A 161 12.33 17.24 9.03
N ASP A 162 11.49 17.54 10.03
CA ASP A 162 11.78 17.23 11.43
C ASP A 162 11.07 15.93 11.82
N LEU A 163 11.87 14.91 12.17
CA LEU A 163 11.38 13.60 12.61
C LEU A 163 11.64 13.37 14.11
N SER A 164 12.02 14.40 14.86
CA SER A 164 12.44 14.27 16.25
C SER A 164 11.35 13.79 17.22
N HIS A 165 10.09 13.76 16.76
CA HIS A 165 8.89 13.32 17.47
C HIS A 165 8.33 11.98 16.96
N ASN A 166 9.02 11.33 16.00
CA ASN A 166 8.56 10.07 15.37
C ASN A 166 9.57 8.93 15.63
N PRO A 167 9.78 8.51 16.89
CA PRO A 167 10.83 7.54 17.25
C PRO A 167 10.52 6.10 16.80
N LYS A 168 9.29 5.83 16.36
CA LYS A 168 8.81 4.50 15.93
C LYS A 168 9.00 4.24 14.44
N LEU A 169 9.58 5.16 13.68
CA LEU A 169 9.80 4.97 12.24
C LEU A 169 10.72 3.77 11.98
N GLU A 170 10.21 2.84 11.18
CA GLU A 170 10.86 1.63 10.69
C GLU A 170 11.20 1.76 9.19
N TYR A 171 10.33 2.44 8.44
CA TYR A 171 10.50 2.73 7.02
C TYR A 171 10.37 4.23 6.75
N LEU A 172 11.38 4.80 6.08
CA LEU A 172 11.39 6.19 5.67
C LEU A 172 11.79 6.34 4.21
N ASP A 173 10.92 6.95 3.43
CA ASP A 173 11.21 7.39 2.06
C ASP A 173 11.07 8.91 1.94
N VAL A 174 12.21 9.55 1.69
CA VAL A 174 12.36 10.97 1.38
C VAL A 174 13.04 11.18 0.02
N PHE A 175 12.99 10.16 -0.85
CA PHE A 175 13.56 10.17 -2.19
C PHE A 175 13.13 11.42 -2.96
N ARG A 176 14.04 12.01 -3.75
CA ARG A 176 13.75 13.17 -4.62
C ARG A 176 13.00 14.29 -3.90
N ASN A 177 13.60 14.77 -2.82
CA ASN A 177 13.23 16.03 -2.19
C ASN A 177 14.44 16.98 -2.22
N PRO A 178 14.28 18.29 -2.04
CA PRO A 178 15.41 19.21 -1.92
C PRO A 178 15.98 19.27 -0.48
N LEU A 179 16.03 18.16 0.28
CA LEU A 179 16.60 18.16 1.62
C LEU A 179 18.11 18.41 1.56
N THR A 180 18.61 19.25 2.46
CA THR A 180 20.06 19.49 2.64
C THR A 180 20.65 18.72 3.81
N ALA A 181 19.83 18.40 4.81
CA ALA A 181 20.20 17.57 5.93
C ALA A 181 18.97 16.83 6.47
N LEU A 182 19.21 15.69 7.10
CA LEU A 182 18.17 14.94 7.80
C LEU A 182 18.76 14.33 9.09
N ASP A 183 18.13 14.63 10.22
CA ASP A 183 18.52 14.08 11.52
C ASP A 183 17.67 12.84 11.83
N LEU A 184 18.34 11.68 11.82
CA LEU A 184 17.81 10.36 12.13
C LEU A 184 18.35 9.82 13.45
N SER A 185 18.97 10.67 14.29
CA SER A 185 19.55 10.26 15.57
C SER A 185 18.54 9.70 16.58
N ARG A 186 17.23 9.91 16.34
CA ARG A 186 16.14 9.39 17.18
C ARG A 186 15.39 8.22 16.55
N GLN A 187 15.70 7.86 15.30
CA GLN A 187 15.05 6.78 14.55
C GLN A 187 15.78 5.46 14.77
N LEU A 188 15.84 5.01 16.02
CA LEU A 188 16.60 3.81 16.42
C LEU A 188 16.01 2.49 15.89
N GLN A 189 14.75 2.52 15.44
CA GLN A 189 14.04 1.36 14.88
C GLN A 189 14.06 1.33 13.35
N LEU A 190 14.66 2.32 12.70
CA LEU A 190 14.68 2.38 11.23
C LEU A 190 15.40 1.14 10.68
N SER A 191 14.79 0.49 9.71
CA SER A 191 15.32 -0.69 9.01
C SER A 191 15.37 -0.50 7.50
N SER A 192 14.73 0.56 6.98
CA SER A 192 14.75 0.91 5.57
C SER A 192 14.76 2.43 5.41
N LEU A 193 15.64 2.92 4.54
CA LEU A 193 15.80 4.33 4.22
C LEU A 193 15.97 4.49 2.72
N LEU A 194 15.10 5.31 2.11
CA LEU A 194 15.27 5.80 0.74
C LEU A 194 15.45 7.31 0.82
N CYS A 195 16.67 7.79 0.58
CA CYS A 195 16.98 9.23 0.61
C CYS A 195 17.81 9.70 -0.59
N ALA A 196 17.87 8.91 -1.66
CA ALA A 196 18.53 9.29 -2.90
C ALA A 196 17.83 10.48 -3.58
N GLY A 197 18.57 11.19 -4.44
CA GLY A 197 18.02 12.34 -5.17
C GLY A 197 17.72 13.58 -4.31
N ASN A 198 18.35 13.69 -3.15
CA ASN A 198 18.30 14.91 -2.33
C ASN A 198 19.26 16.01 -2.81
N ALA A 199 19.29 17.16 -2.13
CA ALA A 199 20.13 18.28 -2.57
C ALA A 199 21.63 17.90 -2.58
N SER A 200 22.43 18.55 -3.42
CA SER A 200 23.88 18.34 -3.44
C SER A 200 24.49 18.64 -2.08
N GLY A 201 25.29 17.70 -1.56
CA GLY A 201 25.83 17.79 -0.20
C GLY A 201 24.83 17.43 0.89
N PHE A 202 23.74 16.72 0.55
CA PHE A 202 22.82 16.13 1.52
C PHE A 202 23.59 15.36 2.60
N THR A 203 23.28 15.65 3.86
CA THR A 203 23.95 15.03 5.00
C THR A 203 22.97 14.33 5.93
N LEU A 204 23.41 13.23 6.53
CA LEU A 204 22.64 12.54 7.56
C LEU A 204 23.26 12.80 8.94
N THR A 205 22.42 13.00 9.95
CA THR A 205 22.85 12.82 11.35
C THR A 205 22.25 11.51 11.85
N VAL A 206 23.08 10.62 12.39
CA VAL A 206 22.67 9.24 12.72
C VAL A 206 23.12 8.86 14.12
N ALA A 207 22.37 8.00 14.80
CA ALA A 207 22.81 7.43 16.06
C ALA A 207 23.94 6.41 15.84
N PRO A 208 24.85 6.22 16.82
CA PRO A 208 25.81 5.12 16.81
C PRO A 208 25.08 3.78 16.59
N ASP A 209 25.67 2.93 15.75
CA ASP A 209 25.18 1.57 15.45
C ASP A 209 23.75 1.50 14.86
N SER A 210 23.22 2.59 14.31
CA SER A 210 21.91 2.59 13.66
C SER A 210 21.95 2.05 12.22
N PHE A 211 20.82 1.51 11.73
CA PHE A 211 20.68 1.12 10.32
C PHE A 211 21.02 2.28 9.36
N ALA A 212 20.59 3.50 9.70
CA ALA A 212 20.87 4.68 8.90
C ALA A 212 22.38 4.97 8.79
N LEU A 213 23.16 4.67 9.83
CA LEU A 213 24.62 4.76 9.79
C LEU A 213 25.20 3.74 8.80
N SER A 214 24.79 2.47 8.87
CA SER A 214 25.24 1.45 7.91
C SER A 214 24.86 1.81 6.47
N TYR A 215 23.63 2.29 6.28
CA TYR A 215 23.13 2.72 4.97
C TYR A 215 23.93 3.91 4.42
N ALA A 216 24.24 4.90 5.26
CA ALA A 216 25.05 6.05 4.88
C ALA A 216 26.46 5.65 4.45
N VAL A 217 27.10 4.73 5.17
CA VAL A 217 28.43 4.19 4.82
C VAL A 217 28.37 3.44 3.49
N GLU A 218 27.38 2.56 3.30
CA GLU A 218 27.22 1.77 2.07
C GLU A 218 27.00 2.64 0.84
N ASN A 219 26.19 3.70 0.96
CA ASN A 219 25.84 4.60 -0.13
C ASN A 219 26.73 5.85 -0.22
N SER A 220 27.85 5.89 0.52
CA SER A 220 28.78 7.03 0.55
C SER A 220 28.11 8.39 0.84
N ILE A 221 27.02 8.38 1.61
CA ILE A 221 26.30 9.60 2.00
C ILE A 221 27.08 10.27 3.14
N PRO A 222 27.42 11.57 3.04
CA PRO A 222 28.05 12.28 4.15
C PRO A 222 27.19 12.19 5.41
N TYR A 223 27.78 11.79 6.54
CA TYR A 223 27.06 11.66 7.79
C TYR A 223 27.83 12.18 9.01
N VAL A 224 27.08 12.52 10.05
CA VAL A 224 27.57 12.89 11.38
C VAL A 224 27.01 11.91 12.39
N VAL A 225 27.86 11.36 13.25
CA VAL A 225 27.41 10.51 14.37
C VAL A 225 26.96 11.40 15.51
N ALA A 226 25.70 11.27 15.91
CA ALA A 226 25.13 12.04 17.01
C ALA A 226 25.89 11.74 18.31
N GLY A 227 26.42 12.79 18.95
CA GLY A 227 27.16 12.68 20.21
C GLY A 227 28.65 12.34 20.07
N SER A 228 29.21 12.19 18.86
CA SER A 228 30.66 12.20 18.69
C SER A 228 31.16 13.65 18.72
N GLU A 229 32.08 13.98 19.64
CA GLU A 229 32.81 15.25 19.55
C GLU A 229 33.65 15.27 18.25
N GLU A 230 33.49 16.34 17.49
CA GLU A 230 34.11 16.59 16.19
C GLU A 230 35.65 16.61 16.27
N PRO A 231 36.38 16.07 15.28
CA PRO A 231 37.66 16.64 14.89
C PRO A 231 37.54 17.36 13.55
N ALA A 232 38.14 18.55 13.50
CA ALA A 232 38.14 19.48 12.40
C ALA A 232 38.80 18.96 11.11
N GLY A 233 38.24 19.36 9.96
CA GLY A 233 38.96 19.55 8.70
C GLY A 233 38.31 18.87 7.48
N PRO A 234 38.13 19.58 6.34
CA PRO A 234 37.46 19.02 5.16
C PRO A 234 38.46 18.22 4.31
N GLU A 235 38.07 17.03 3.88
CA GLU A 235 38.52 16.47 2.60
C GLU A 235 37.35 16.60 1.62
N GLU A 236 37.61 17.18 0.44
CA GLU A 236 36.58 17.42 -0.59
C GLU A 236 35.91 16.10 -1.03
N PRO A 237 34.56 16.06 -1.19
CA PRO A 237 33.91 14.89 -1.76
C PRO A 237 34.25 14.80 -3.25
N GLY A 238 34.88 13.69 -3.65
CA GLY A 238 35.08 13.36 -5.05
C GLY A 238 33.73 13.26 -5.77
N VAL A 239 33.63 13.91 -6.93
CA VAL A 239 32.47 13.83 -7.82
C VAL A 239 32.37 12.39 -8.35
N ILE A 240 31.36 11.64 -7.91
CA ILE A 240 31.01 10.35 -8.53
C ILE A 240 30.19 10.67 -9.79
N PRO A 241 30.61 10.23 -11.00
CA PRO A 241 29.86 10.49 -12.21
C PRO A 241 28.61 9.61 -12.27
N GLY A 242 27.48 10.17 -12.72
CA GLY A 242 26.27 9.41 -13.05
C GLY A 242 26.50 8.38 -14.18
N PRO A 243 25.47 7.59 -14.55
CA PRO A 243 25.59 6.58 -15.58
C PRO A 243 26.10 7.17 -16.91
N ASP A 244 26.88 6.38 -17.65
CA ASP A 244 27.35 6.74 -19.00
C ASP A 244 26.17 7.28 -19.85
N PRO A 245 26.33 8.39 -20.59
CA PRO A 245 25.29 8.94 -21.47
C PRO A 245 24.69 7.94 -22.49
N SER A 246 25.37 6.82 -22.74
CA SER A 246 24.89 5.72 -23.59
C SER A 246 24.16 4.61 -22.83
N TYR A 247 24.12 4.63 -21.50
CA TYR A 247 23.48 3.58 -20.70
C TYR A 247 21.95 3.62 -20.85
N ALA A 248 21.38 2.42 -21.02
CA ALA A 248 19.96 2.19 -20.97
C ALA A 248 19.68 0.87 -20.26
N GLY A 249 18.78 0.86 -19.28
CA GLY A 249 18.51 -0.30 -18.43
C GLY A 249 18.22 0.08 -16.97
N VAL A 250 18.11 -0.93 -16.11
CA VAL A 250 17.95 -0.73 -14.66
C VAL A 250 19.30 -0.38 -14.05
N TYR A 251 19.38 0.81 -13.47
CA TYR A 251 20.58 1.31 -12.81
C TYR A 251 20.34 1.40 -11.31
N ASN A 252 21.33 0.98 -10.52
CA ASN A 252 21.34 1.26 -9.09
C ASN A 252 21.88 2.67 -8.88
N LEU A 253 20.98 3.60 -8.59
CA LEU A 253 21.29 4.99 -8.24
C LEU A 253 21.17 5.15 -6.73
N ASP A 254 22.30 5.05 -6.03
CA ASP A 254 22.40 5.26 -4.57
C ASP A 254 21.39 4.41 -3.76
N GLY A 255 21.29 3.12 -4.10
CA GLY A 255 20.47 2.14 -3.41
C GLY A 255 19.04 2.00 -3.96
N ALA A 256 18.59 2.90 -4.84
CA ALA A 256 17.32 2.78 -5.55
C ALA A 256 17.56 2.23 -6.96
N LEU A 257 16.79 1.21 -7.34
CA LEU A 257 16.78 0.74 -8.72
C LEU A 257 15.89 1.68 -9.56
N VAL A 258 16.45 2.27 -10.61
CA VAL A 258 15.75 3.21 -11.50
C VAL A 258 15.93 2.81 -12.96
N MET A 259 14.92 3.07 -13.77
CA MET A 259 15.02 2.96 -15.22
C MET A 259 15.82 4.14 -15.75
N VAL A 260 16.86 3.85 -16.51
CA VAL A 260 17.71 4.85 -17.18
C VAL A 260 17.61 4.65 -18.69
N GLN A 261 17.53 5.76 -19.43
CA GLN A 261 17.65 5.79 -20.88
C GLN A 261 18.52 6.99 -21.29
N ASN A 262 19.50 6.76 -22.16
CA ASN A 262 20.49 7.77 -22.56
C ASN A 262 21.21 8.42 -21.36
N GLY A 263 21.55 7.62 -20.35
CA GLY A 263 22.23 8.07 -19.13
C GLY A 263 21.43 9.02 -18.24
N GLN A 264 20.11 9.12 -18.43
CA GLN A 264 19.20 9.89 -17.58
C GLN A 264 18.08 8.98 -17.06
N VAL A 265 17.55 9.27 -15.87
CA VAL A 265 16.38 8.54 -15.34
C VAL A 265 15.19 8.74 -16.28
N ASP A 266 14.65 7.65 -16.79
CA ASP A 266 13.46 7.63 -17.64
C ASP A 266 12.21 7.59 -16.76
N ALA A 267 11.76 8.77 -16.35
CA ALA A 267 10.55 8.93 -15.55
C ALA A 267 9.25 8.55 -16.30
N SER A 268 9.31 8.23 -17.60
CA SER A 268 8.15 7.76 -18.36
C SER A 268 7.94 6.26 -18.28
N ALA A 269 8.90 5.52 -17.71
CA ALA A 269 8.82 4.09 -17.52
C ALA A 269 7.78 3.74 -16.44
N GLU A 270 6.75 3.01 -16.87
CA GLU A 270 5.55 2.65 -16.10
C GLU A 270 5.16 1.19 -16.39
N GLY A 271 4.67 0.47 -15.39
CA GLY A 271 4.26 -0.93 -15.51
C GLY A 271 5.45 -1.89 -15.59
N LEU A 272 5.31 -3.00 -16.33
CA LEU A 272 6.45 -3.89 -16.58
C LEU A 272 7.36 -3.31 -17.65
N VAL A 273 8.62 -3.11 -17.31
CA VAL A 273 9.63 -2.50 -18.19
C VAL A 273 10.83 -3.43 -18.31
N ASN A 274 11.34 -3.58 -19.53
CA ASN A 274 12.51 -4.42 -19.81
C ASN A 274 13.79 -3.72 -19.37
N ASP A 275 14.65 -4.43 -18.64
CA ASP A 275 16.01 -3.97 -18.40
C ASP A 275 16.81 -4.09 -19.70
N LEU A 276 17.02 -2.98 -20.40
CA LEU A 276 17.77 -2.97 -21.66
C LEU A 276 19.25 -3.36 -21.47
N ALA A 277 19.80 -3.28 -20.26
CA ALA A 277 21.14 -3.78 -19.95
C ALA A 277 21.16 -5.31 -19.74
N HIS A 278 20.04 -5.88 -19.29
CA HIS A 278 19.83 -7.32 -19.13
C HIS A 278 18.48 -7.73 -19.75
N PRO A 279 18.37 -7.89 -21.09
CA PRO A 279 17.08 -8.01 -21.78
C PRO A 279 16.21 -9.21 -21.39
N SER A 280 16.74 -10.18 -20.64
CA SER A 280 15.97 -11.27 -20.03
C SER A 280 15.16 -10.83 -18.81
N ASP A 281 15.48 -9.69 -18.23
CA ASP A 281 14.93 -9.20 -16.98
C ASP A 281 13.88 -8.11 -17.25
N TRP A 282 12.78 -8.20 -16.51
CA TRP A 282 11.69 -7.24 -16.53
C TRP A 282 11.34 -6.86 -15.10
N TYR A 283 11.09 -5.58 -14.89
CA TYR A 283 10.84 -5.01 -13.57
C TYR A 283 9.56 -4.20 -13.57
N TYR A 284 8.82 -4.28 -12.48
CA TYR A 284 7.68 -3.42 -12.25
C TYR A 284 8.17 -2.04 -11.81
N CYS A 285 7.76 -1.02 -12.56
CA CYS A 285 8.19 0.35 -12.36
C CYS A 285 7.00 1.31 -12.27
N SER A 286 7.17 2.40 -11.52
CA SER A 286 6.32 3.58 -11.63
C SER A 286 7.18 4.85 -11.61
N ALA A 287 6.88 5.81 -12.47
CA ALA A 287 7.63 7.04 -12.68
C ALA A 287 9.17 6.85 -12.80
N GLY A 288 9.60 5.76 -13.45
CA GLY A 288 11.02 5.41 -13.61
C GLY A 288 11.71 4.76 -12.40
N ILE A 289 10.98 4.44 -11.34
CA ILE A 289 11.48 3.74 -10.14
C ILE A 289 11.08 2.28 -10.21
N VAL A 290 12.00 1.36 -9.95
CA VAL A 290 11.73 -0.07 -9.81
C VAL A 290 11.27 -0.37 -8.39
N HIS A 291 10.06 -0.94 -8.25
CA HIS A 291 9.44 -1.24 -6.96
C HIS A 291 9.79 -2.64 -6.47
N THR A 292 10.90 -2.77 -5.75
CA THR A 292 11.44 -4.08 -5.30
C THR A 292 10.65 -4.72 -4.15
N GLU A 293 9.74 -3.98 -3.52
CA GLU A 293 8.83 -4.46 -2.49
C GLU A 293 7.60 -5.20 -3.05
N VAL A 294 7.31 -5.05 -4.35
CA VAL A 294 6.07 -5.57 -4.93
C VAL A 294 6.20 -7.06 -5.24
N THR A 295 5.36 -7.87 -4.58
CA THR A 295 5.16 -9.29 -4.89
C THR A 295 3.68 -9.53 -5.12
N SER A 296 3.25 -9.50 -6.39
CA SER A 296 1.84 -9.52 -6.79
C SER A 296 1.70 -9.79 -8.29
N VAL A 297 0.51 -9.61 -8.86
CA VAL A 297 0.30 -9.57 -10.30
C VAL A 297 0.18 -8.14 -10.82
N VAL A 298 0.68 -7.92 -12.03
CA VAL A 298 0.67 -6.62 -12.72
C VAL A 298 0.16 -6.79 -14.14
N LEU A 299 -0.70 -5.88 -14.59
CA LEU A 299 -1.24 -5.87 -15.94
C LEU A 299 -0.21 -5.28 -16.90
N TYR A 300 0.12 -6.03 -17.95
CA TYR A 300 1.01 -5.57 -19.01
C TYR A 300 0.56 -6.16 -20.35
N ASP A 301 0.44 -5.30 -21.38
CA ASP A 301 0.04 -5.68 -22.74
C ASP A 301 -1.21 -6.59 -22.81
N GLY A 302 -2.21 -6.28 -21.97
CA GLY A 302 -3.48 -7.02 -21.93
C GLY A 302 -3.43 -8.37 -21.19
N ALA A 303 -2.31 -8.72 -20.55
CA ALA A 303 -2.17 -9.93 -19.74
C ALA A 303 -1.64 -9.62 -18.34
N TRP A 304 -1.98 -10.44 -17.36
CA TRP A 304 -1.51 -10.29 -15.99
C TRP A 304 -0.31 -11.18 -15.72
N PHE A 305 0.76 -10.57 -15.20
CA PHE A 305 2.03 -11.23 -14.93
C PHE A 305 2.37 -11.17 -13.46
N TYR A 306 2.95 -12.24 -12.94
CA TYR A 306 3.40 -12.31 -11.57
C TYR A 306 4.79 -11.72 -11.43
N VAL A 307 4.94 -10.80 -10.49
CA VAL A 307 6.20 -10.20 -10.07
C VAL A 307 6.50 -10.62 -8.64
N SER A 308 7.77 -10.87 -8.37
CA SER A 308 8.30 -11.22 -7.04
C SER A 308 9.48 -10.31 -6.75
N GLY A 309 9.42 -9.59 -5.64
CA GLY A 309 10.43 -8.58 -5.31
C GLY A 309 10.64 -7.53 -6.41
N GLY A 310 9.56 -7.10 -7.07
CA GLY A 310 9.56 -6.14 -8.16
C GLY A 310 10.01 -6.68 -9.52
N LYS A 311 10.44 -7.94 -9.61
CA LYS A 311 10.93 -8.55 -10.84
C LYS A 311 9.92 -9.56 -11.40
N LEU A 312 9.72 -9.57 -12.71
CA LEU A 312 8.91 -10.58 -13.39
C LEU A 312 9.48 -11.98 -13.10
N ASP A 313 8.66 -12.84 -12.47
CA ASP A 313 9.02 -14.21 -12.20
C ASP A 313 8.25 -15.15 -13.14
N THR A 314 8.88 -15.43 -14.28
CA THR A 314 8.34 -16.35 -15.30
C THR A 314 8.37 -17.82 -14.89
N THR A 315 8.95 -18.14 -13.72
CA THR A 315 9.01 -19.52 -13.21
C THR A 315 7.90 -19.83 -12.21
N PHE A 316 7.24 -18.80 -11.68
CA PHE A 316 6.16 -18.98 -10.72
C PHE A 316 4.98 -19.72 -11.35
N ALA A 317 4.54 -20.76 -10.65
CA ALA A 317 3.33 -21.52 -10.94
C ALA A 317 2.63 -21.83 -9.62
N GLY A 318 1.36 -21.50 -9.52
CA GLY A 318 0.61 -21.61 -8.28
C GLY A 318 -0.63 -20.73 -8.29
N PHE A 319 -0.95 -20.18 -7.13
CA PHE A 319 -2.10 -19.32 -6.93
C PHE A 319 -1.66 -18.00 -6.33
N VAL A 320 -2.31 -16.92 -6.74
CA VAL A 320 -2.09 -15.58 -6.20
C VAL A 320 -3.43 -14.98 -5.79
N ASP A 321 -3.47 -14.38 -4.61
CA ASP A 321 -4.61 -13.60 -4.16
C ASP A 321 -4.44 -12.16 -4.64
N TYR A 322 -5.43 -11.65 -5.36
CA TYR A 322 -5.41 -10.30 -5.90
C TYR A 322 -6.84 -9.77 -5.93
N ASP A 323 -7.04 -8.57 -5.39
CA ASP A 323 -8.34 -7.88 -5.38
C ASP A 323 -9.50 -8.73 -4.81
N GLY A 324 -9.23 -9.45 -3.71
CA GLY A 324 -10.21 -10.32 -3.05
C GLY A 324 -10.53 -11.63 -3.79
N GLU A 325 -9.95 -11.85 -4.97
CA GLU A 325 -10.07 -13.08 -5.74
C GLU A 325 -8.76 -13.87 -5.73
N ARG A 326 -8.85 -15.18 -6.01
CA ARG A 326 -7.68 -16.06 -6.12
C ARG A 326 -7.52 -16.54 -7.55
N PHE A 327 -6.38 -16.27 -8.17
CA PHE A 327 -6.10 -16.58 -9.58
C PHE A 327 -5.08 -17.70 -9.73
N VAL A 328 -5.25 -18.50 -10.78
CA VAL A 328 -4.28 -19.51 -11.22
C VAL A 328 -3.17 -18.82 -12.02
N VAL A 329 -1.92 -19.04 -11.62
CA VAL A 329 -0.74 -18.54 -12.30
C VAL A 329 0.10 -19.71 -12.82
N GLY A 330 0.56 -19.61 -14.06
CA GLY A 330 1.50 -20.57 -14.64
C GLY A 330 2.51 -19.84 -15.53
N ALA A 331 3.78 -20.22 -15.40
CA ALA A 331 4.90 -19.57 -16.07
C ALA A 331 4.90 -18.03 -15.87
N GLY A 332 4.58 -17.59 -14.65
CA GLY A 332 4.53 -16.18 -14.28
C GLY A 332 3.38 -15.39 -14.88
N ARG A 333 2.34 -16.03 -15.43
CA ARG A 333 1.17 -15.36 -16.02
C ARG A 333 -0.13 -15.93 -15.48
N ILE A 334 -1.14 -15.09 -15.25
CA ILE A 334 -2.50 -15.59 -14.95
C ILE A 334 -2.99 -16.41 -16.15
N LEU A 335 -3.47 -17.62 -15.86
CA LEU A 335 -4.01 -18.54 -16.85
C LEU A 335 -5.54 -18.39 -16.92
N THR A 336 -6.02 -17.41 -17.70
CA THR A 336 -7.45 -17.18 -17.91
C THR A 336 -8.20 -18.39 -18.51
N GLU A 337 -7.46 -19.30 -19.13
CA GLU A 337 -7.96 -20.54 -19.70
C GLU A 337 -8.13 -21.69 -18.68
N ALA A 338 -7.67 -21.51 -17.44
CA ALA A 338 -7.77 -22.56 -16.43
C ALA A 338 -9.22 -22.78 -15.99
N GLN A 339 -9.68 -24.01 -16.13
CA GLN A 339 -11.06 -24.45 -15.90
C GLN A 339 -11.06 -25.80 -15.17
N GLY A 340 -12.03 -26.03 -14.30
CA GLY A 340 -12.17 -27.28 -13.56
C GLY A 340 -11.19 -27.37 -12.38
N LEU A 341 -10.79 -28.59 -12.01
CA LEU A 341 -9.93 -28.80 -10.85
C LEU A 341 -8.46 -28.55 -11.20
N VAL A 342 -7.85 -27.62 -10.46
CA VAL A 342 -6.44 -27.25 -10.57
C VAL A 342 -5.77 -27.51 -9.22
N GLN A 343 -4.65 -28.22 -9.24
CA GLN A 343 -3.86 -28.47 -8.03
C GLN A 343 -2.89 -27.34 -7.77
N ASP A 344 -2.84 -26.87 -6.53
CA ASP A 344 -1.77 -26.01 -6.04
C ASP A 344 -0.48 -26.82 -5.92
N PRO A 345 0.57 -26.51 -6.70
CA PRO A 345 1.83 -27.24 -6.66
C PRO A 345 2.52 -27.12 -5.30
N ALA A 346 2.28 -26.06 -4.52
CA ALA A 346 2.89 -25.84 -3.22
C ALA A 346 2.16 -26.62 -2.11
N SER A 347 0.86 -26.37 -1.92
CA SER A 347 0.08 -27.00 -0.84
C SER A 347 -0.46 -28.40 -1.17
N LYS A 348 -0.45 -28.79 -2.44
CA LYS A 348 -1.12 -29.99 -2.99
C LYS A 348 -2.65 -29.97 -2.90
N ALA A 349 -3.25 -28.89 -2.40
CA ALA A 349 -4.69 -28.72 -2.37
C ALA A 349 -5.27 -28.54 -3.78
N TRP A 350 -6.51 -28.97 -3.98
CA TRP A 350 -7.22 -28.82 -5.25
C TRP A 350 -8.29 -27.74 -5.14
N TYR A 351 -8.34 -26.87 -6.14
CA TYR A 351 -9.31 -25.78 -6.25
C TYR A 351 -10.11 -25.92 -7.53
N TYR A 352 -11.41 -25.67 -7.44
CA TYR A 352 -12.30 -25.58 -8.60
C TYR A 352 -12.22 -24.17 -9.18
N CYS A 353 -11.77 -24.10 -10.43
CA CYS A 353 -11.48 -22.86 -11.12
C CYS A 353 -12.38 -22.67 -12.35
N GLY A 354 -12.68 -21.41 -12.64
CA GLY A 354 -13.36 -20.97 -13.85
C GLY A 354 -12.77 -19.62 -14.29
N ASP A 355 -12.46 -19.49 -15.57
CA ASP A 355 -11.83 -18.33 -16.20
C ASP A 355 -10.52 -17.89 -15.51
N GLY A 356 -9.74 -18.87 -15.05
CA GLY A 356 -8.50 -18.62 -14.31
C GLY A 356 -8.66 -18.24 -12.84
N ARG A 357 -9.90 -18.23 -12.31
CA ARG A 357 -10.24 -17.82 -10.94
C ARG A 357 -10.78 -18.97 -10.13
N VAL A 358 -10.41 -19.05 -8.85
CA VAL A 358 -11.03 -19.98 -7.91
C VAL A 358 -12.48 -19.56 -7.67
N GLN A 359 -13.41 -20.50 -7.89
CA GLN A 359 -14.83 -20.27 -7.71
C GLN A 359 -15.21 -20.51 -6.25
N SER A 360 -14.88 -19.54 -5.38
CA SER A 360 -14.98 -19.65 -3.92
C SER A 360 -16.38 -19.92 -3.38
N GLN A 361 -17.43 -19.66 -4.16
CA GLN A 361 -18.83 -19.93 -3.80
C GLN A 361 -19.33 -21.30 -4.30
N TYR A 362 -18.53 -22.01 -5.10
CA TYR A 362 -18.96 -23.27 -5.69
C TYR A 362 -18.94 -24.41 -4.66
N THR A 363 -20.08 -25.07 -4.50
CA THR A 363 -20.21 -26.33 -3.75
C THR A 363 -20.95 -27.34 -4.61
N GLY A 364 -20.36 -28.51 -4.86
CA GLY A 364 -20.89 -29.46 -5.84
C GLY A 364 -19.89 -30.55 -6.19
N LEU A 365 -20.09 -31.20 -7.34
CA LEU A 365 -19.19 -32.22 -7.86
C LEU A 365 -18.42 -31.70 -9.07
N ALA A 366 -17.10 -31.86 -9.08
CA ALA A 366 -16.26 -31.54 -10.22
C ALA A 366 -15.51 -32.77 -10.70
N GLN A 367 -15.35 -32.91 -12.03
CA GLN A 367 -14.66 -34.05 -12.61
C GLN A 367 -13.16 -33.74 -12.79
N TYR A 368 -12.31 -34.73 -12.47
CA TYR A 368 -10.89 -34.71 -12.81
C TYR A 368 -10.42 -36.14 -13.12
N ASP A 369 -9.70 -36.32 -14.23
CA ASP A 369 -9.16 -37.60 -14.70
C ASP A 369 -10.17 -38.77 -14.66
N GLY A 370 -11.41 -38.49 -15.11
CA GLY A 370 -12.49 -39.49 -15.19
C GLY A 370 -13.20 -39.79 -13.86
N ALA A 371 -12.72 -39.28 -12.72
CA ALA A 371 -13.38 -39.40 -11.42
C ALA A 371 -14.09 -38.10 -11.03
N TRP A 372 -15.09 -38.20 -10.16
CA TRP A 372 -15.84 -37.05 -9.63
C TRP A 372 -15.45 -36.80 -8.17
N PHE A 373 -15.23 -35.52 -7.84
CA PHE A 373 -14.78 -35.08 -6.53
C PHE A 373 -15.72 -34.05 -5.94
N TYR A 374 -15.88 -34.08 -4.62
CA TYR A 374 -16.73 -33.16 -3.89
C TYR A 374 -15.98 -31.89 -3.51
N ILE A 375 -16.56 -30.76 -3.90
CA ILE A 375 -16.01 -29.43 -3.74
C ILE A 375 -16.91 -28.66 -2.78
N VAL A 376 -16.29 -27.96 -1.83
CA VAL A 376 -16.95 -27.07 -0.87
C VAL A 376 -16.21 -25.74 -0.87
N GLY A 377 -16.95 -24.65 -1.10
CA GLY A 377 -16.35 -23.31 -1.12
C GLY A 377 -15.20 -23.16 -2.12
N GLY A 378 -15.33 -23.78 -3.30
CA GLY A 378 -14.31 -23.76 -4.35
C GLY A 378 -13.08 -24.64 -4.11
N ARG A 379 -13.04 -25.41 -3.01
CA ARG A 379 -11.93 -26.31 -2.67
C ARG A 379 -12.40 -27.75 -2.55
N LEU A 380 -11.58 -28.70 -3.00
CA LEU A 380 -11.85 -30.12 -2.83
C LEU A 380 -11.82 -30.50 -1.34
N ASP A 381 -12.87 -31.16 -0.85
CA ASP A 381 -12.93 -31.67 0.52
C ASP A 381 -12.54 -33.16 0.53
N GLU A 382 -11.25 -33.42 0.76
CA GLU A 382 -10.67 -34.78 0.77
C GLU A 382 -11.16 -35.64 1.94
N GLY A 383 -11.76 -35.02 2.96
CA GLY A 383 -12.24 -35.71 4.16
C GLY A 383 -13.71 -36.10 4.08
N PHE A 384 -14.47 -35.51 3.15
CA PHE A 384 -15.91 -35.71 3.11
C PHE A 384 -16.31 -37.15 2.81
N THR A 385 -17.17 -37.72 3.65
CA THR A 385 -17.82 -39.00 3.40
C THR A 385 -19.31 -38.88 3.71
N GLY A 386 -20.15 -39.11 2.70
CA GLY A 386 -21.59 -38.88 2.81
C GLY A 386 -22.30 -38.97 1.47
N THR A 387 -23.53 -38.47 1.41
CA THR A 387 -24.32 -38.40 0.18
C THR A 387 -24.44 -36.96 -0.28
N VAL A 388 -24.18 -36.69 -1.56
CA VAL A 388 -24.27 -35.38 -2.20
C VAL A 388 -25.33 -35.43 -3.28
N GLU A 389 -26.21 -34.44 -3.32
CA GLU A 389 -27.12 -34.24 -4.45
C GLU A 389 -26.44 -33.36 -5.50
N TYR A 390 -26.41 -33.82 -6.75
CA TYR A 390 -25.86 -33.09 -7.88
C TYR A 390 -26.68 -33.36 -9.14
N ASP A 391 -27.12 -32.31 -9.83
CA ASP A 391 -27.97 -32.38 -11.03
C ASP A 391 -29.21 -33.30 -10.86
N GLY A 392 -29.84 -33.24 -9.68
CA GLY A 392 -31.06 -34.01 -9.35
C GLY A 392 -30.83 -35.50 -9.05
N ALA A 393 -29.58 -35.95 -8.95
CA ALA A 393 -29.22 -37.31 -8.55
C ALA A 393 -28.40 -37.35 -7.26
N LEU A 394 -28.53 -38.42 -6.48
CA LEU A 394 -27.77 -38.64 -5.25
C LEU A 394 -26.52 -39.49 -5.53
N PHE A 395 -25.37 -38.99 -5.12
CA PHE A 395 -24.07 -39.64 -5.24
C PHE A 395 -23.50 -39.97 -3.86
N SER A 396 -22.98 -41.18 -3.70
CA SER A 396 -22.21 -41.53 -2.51
C SER A 396 -20.78 -41.05 -2.69
N VAL A 397 -20.26 -40.28 -1.73
CA VAL A 397 -18.88 -39.76 -1.72
C VAL A 397 -18.14 -40.37 -0.54
N VAL A 398 -16.91 -40.83 -0.77
CA VAL A 398 -16.02 -41.40 0.24
C VAL A 398 -14.66 -40.74 0.10
N ASN A 399 -14.16 -40.12 1.17
CA ASN A 399 -12.92 -39.34 1.19
C ASN A 399 -12.82 -38.35 0.01
N GLY A 400 -13.88 -37.57 -0.19
CA GLY A 400 -13.95 -36.53 -1.22
C GLY A 400 -14.19 -37.02 -2.65
N MET A 401 -14.19 -38.33 -2.92
CA MET A 401 -14.39 -38.90 -4.26
C MET A 401 -15.73 -39.65 -4.35
N VAL A 402 -16.47 -39.49 -5.45
CA VAL A 402 -17.69 -40.26 -5.73
C VAL A 402 -17.34 -41.75 -5.84
N ALA A 403 -18.01 -42.57 -5.05
CA ALA A 403 -17.91 -44.03 -5.12
C ALA A 403 -18.57 -44.53 -6.41
N GLY A 404 -17.85 -45.37 -7.16
CA GLY A 404 -18.31 -45.97 -8.41
C GLY A 404 -19.30 -47.12 -8.23
#